data_AF-A0A7S3G0Z2-F1
#
_entry.id   AF-A0A7S3G0Z2-F1
#
_cell.length_a   1.000
_cell.length_b   1.000
_cell.length_c   1.000
_cell.angle_alpha   90.00
_cell.angle_beta   90.00
_cell.angle_gamma   90.00
#
_symmetry.space_group_name_H-M   'P 1'
#
loop_
_entity.id
_entity.type
_entity.pdbx_description
1 polymer ?
#
loop_
_entity_poly.entity_id
_entity_poly.type
_entity_poly.pdbx_seq_one_letter_code
_entity_poly.pdbx_strand_id
1 'polypeptide(L)'
;MSKRCQSLQWSIVAARHRAVIAAINPDAADNRFDKFQLLIARHFKELFEREENPDKEAFEIEDILRTHYKKLMQTYRYYTRGSLMTSLEFWEFCKQCKLPSKNVTTAEIDLIYIKAHTDNDVEMRNPDRDVFPSEFVEMLARVSNLRYPRRGTLSERFLHLLENHVFPFAQRANIDQFRQMLENDDLRAVFRQKRPVLEKSFKYYARLRPGNVETMDKNEFMDFVKDCRLIDSKLAVTDVYAIFANIQHGQDEEAIASTGLELTYTEFLEGVCALAGYKYPNPYVPLDKKAEYFIREYVQPNIQSKGGLQSLDDKKSMNNVASLVMRKAKQAPRTAGSPSVGGDRRRAASPALSPTATSSPWDGSGRNHESYVAPPTVASQEGSPRAKTPPLPEVVNSDGEEHSDGHEADDEH
;
A
#
# COMPACT_ATOMS: atom_id res chain seq x y z
N MET A 1 0.41 27.28 -35.83
CA MET A 1 -0.62 26.42 -36.46
C MET A 1 -1.98 26.79 -35.89
N SER A 2 -3.05 26.84 -36.70
CA SER A 2 -4.38 27.29 -36.26
C SER A 2 -4.98 26.37 -35.18
N LYS A 3 -5.59 26.94 -34.14
CA LYS A 3 -6.23 26.22 -33.01
C LYS A 3 -7.23 25.14 -33.45
N ARG A 4 -7.84 25.28 -34.64
CA ARG A 4 -8.72 24.27 -35.25
C ARG A 4 -7.98 23.03 -35.75
N CYS A 5 -6.72 23.17 -36.18
CA CYS A 5 -5.91 22.07 -36.70
C CYS A 5 -5.39 21.18 -35.55
N GLN A 6 -5.00 21.78 -34.43
CA GLN A 6 -4.60 21.06 -33.21
C GLN A 6 -5.79 20.33 -32.56
N SER A 7 -6.97 20.96 -32.49
CA SER A 7 -8.19 20.31 -31.99
C SER A 7 -8.60 19.08 -32.82
N LEU A 8 -8.40 19.11 -34.14
CA LEU A 8 -8.68 17.96 -35.00
C LEU A 8 -7.63 16.85 -34.79
N GLN A 9 -6.34 17.17 -34.66
CA GLN A 9 -5.29 16.17 -34.44
C GLN A 9 -5.48 15.39 -33.14
N TRP A 10 -5.79 16.06 -32.02
CA TRP A 10 -6.04 15.38 -30.75
C TRP A 10 -7.31 14.53 -30.75
N SER A 11 -8.35 14.96 -31.49
CA SER A 11 -9.56 14.15 -31.67
C SER A 11 -9.30 12.88 -32.51
N ILE A 12 -8.36 12.96 -33.46
CA ILE A 12 -7.93 11.85 -34.32
C ILE A 12 -7.04 10.88 -33.55
N VAL A 13 -6.16 11.35 -32.66
CA VAL A 13 -5.33 10.50 -31.78
C VAL A 13 -6.24 9.75 -30.79
N ALA A 14 -7.16 10.44 -30.11
CA ALA A 14 -8.14 9.80 -29.24
C ALA A 14 -9.06 8.81 -30.00
N ALA A 15 -9.41 9.11 -31.25
CA ALA A 15 -10.22 8.21 -32.09
C ALA A 15 -9.44 6.99 -32.61
N ARG A 16 -8.16 7.16 -33.00
CA ARG A 16 -7.27 6.06 -33.38
C ARG A 16 -7.01 5.13 -32.20
N HIS A 17 -6.82 5.67 -31.00
CA HIS A 17 -6.64 4.88 -29.79
C HIS A 17 -7.90 4.07 -29.44
N ARG A 18 -9.09 4.69 -29.52
CA ARG A 18 -10.38 4.00 -29.37
C ARG A 18 -10.54 2.83 -30.36
N ALA A 19 -10.13 3.00 -31.61
CA ALA A 19 -10.26 1.98 -32.65
C ALA A 19 -9.27 0.81 -32.48
N VAL A 20 -8.04 1.08 -32.02
CA VAL A 20 -7.04 0.05 -31.74
C VAL A 20 -7.44 -0.79 -30.53
N ILE A 21 -7.97 -0.17 -29.48
CA ILE A 21 -8.40 -0.86 -28.25
C ILE A 21 -9.67 -1.71 -28.48
N ALA A 22 -10.65 -1.17 -29.22
CA ALA A 22 -11.88 -1.91 -29.57
C ALA A 22 -11.62 -3.14 -30.47
N ALA A 23 -10.49 -3.18 -31.17
CA ALA A 23 -10.09 -4.31 -32.00
C ALA A 23 -9.37 -5.43 -31.21
N ILE A 24 -8.87 -5.13 -30.01
CA ILE A 24 -7.97 -6.04 -29.28
C ILE A 24 -8.70 -6.82 -28.17
N ASN A 25 -9.70 -6.27 -27.47
CA ASN A 25 -10.37 -7.02 -26.39
C ASN A 25 -11.77 -6.48 -25.98
N PRO A 26 -12.87 -7.15 -26.38
CA PRO A 26 -14.23 -6.63 -26.15
C PRO A 26 -14.80 -6.84 -24.74
N ASP A 27 -14.21 -7.71 -23.88
CA ASP A 27 -14.83 -8.10 -22.61
C ASP A 27 -14.09 -7.60 -21.34
N ALA A 28 -14.59 -6.44 -20.85
CA ALA A 28 -15.00 -6.19 -19.47
C ALA A 28 -14.01 -6.03 -18.28
N ALA A 29 -12.69 -6.14 -18.42
CA ALA A 29 -11.74 -5.76 -17.33
C ALA A 29 -10.82 -4.56 -17.67
N ASP A 30 -10.61 -4.30 -18.97
CA ASP A 30 -9.70 -3.28 -19.53
C ASP A 30 -10.21 -1.84 -19.41
N ASN A 31 -11.53 -1.67 -19.22
CA ASN A 31 -12.20 -0.37 -19.30
C ASN A 31 -11.79 0.62 -18.19
N ARG A 32 -11.08 0.18 -17.14
CA ARG A 32 -10.56 1.07 -16.07
C ARG A 32 -9.23 1.71 -16.43
N PHE A 33 -8.33 0.95 -17.06
CA PHE A 33 -7.07 1.50 -17.54
C PHE A 33 -7.32 2.43 -18.73
N ASP A 34 -8.24 2.07 -19.62
CA ASP A 34 -8.61 2.91 -20.76
C ASP A 34 -9.27 4.24 -20.34
N LYS A 35 -10.15 4.21 -19.34
CA LYS A 35 -10.71 5.44 -18.74
C LYS A 35 -9.65 6.28 -18.05
N PHE A 36 -8.70 5.63 -17.36
CA PHE A 36 -7.56 6.29 -16.72
C PHE A 36 -6.67 6.97 -17.77
N GLN A 37 -6.38 6.33 -18.89
CA GLN A 37 -5.63 6.90 -20.01
C GLN A 37 -6.33 8.08 -20.68
N LEU A 38 -7.65 7.99 -20.91
CA LEU A 38 -8.46 9.07 -21.49
C LEU A 38 -8.48 10.33 -20.63
N LEU A 39 -8.53 10.18 -19.30
CA LEU A 39 -8.42 11.29 -18.36
C LEU A 39 -7.01 11.91 -18.42
N ILE A 40 -5.96 11.07 -18.42
CA ILE A 40 -4.56 11.52 -18.47
C ILE A 40 -4.26 12.32 -19.73
N ALA A 41 -4.74 11.91 -20.90
CA ALA A 41 -4.53 12.65 -22.14
C ALA A 41 -5.12 14.07 -22.12
N ARG A 42 -6.23 14.28 -21.38
CA ARG A 42 -6.83 15.62 -21.18
C ARG A 42 -5.97 16.45 -20.23
N HIS A 43 -5.59 15.85 -19.12
CA HIS A 43 -4.85 16.47 -18.01
C HIS A 43 -3.40 16.86 -18.37
N PHE A 44 -2.75 16.13 -19.27
CA PHE A 44 -1.36 16.37 -19.66
C PHE A 44 -1.20 17.30 -20.87
N LYS A 45 -2.29 17.72 -21.51
CA LYS A 45 -2.25 18.45 -22.77
C LYS A 45 -1.32 19.68 -22.74
N GLU A 46 -1.44 20.51 -21.69
CA GLU A 46 -0.59 21.69 -21.52
C GLU A 46 0.89 21.36 -21.31
N LEU A 47 1.18 20.20 -20.72
CA LEU A 47 2.56 19.75 -20.50
C LEU A 47 3.17 19.30 -21.82
N PHE A 48 2.43 18.52 -22.62
CA PHE A 48 2.92 18.02 -23.91
C PHE A 48 3.08 19.10 -24.96
N GLU A 49 2.26 20.17 -24.95
CA GLU A 49 2.38 21.29 -25.90
C GLU A 49 3.74 22.01 -25.84
N ARG A 50 4.52 21.80 -24.77
CA ARG A 50 5.85 22.38 -24.58
C ARG A 50 6.98 21.47 -25.05
N GLU A 51 6.68 20.22 -25.38
CA GLU A 51 7.66 19.23 -25.81
C GLU A 51 7.87 19.29 -27.33
N GLU A 52 9.06 18.94 -27.78
CA GLU A 52 9.41 18.96 -29.21
C GLU A 52 8.57 17.95 -30.01
N ASN A 53 8.30 16.78 -29.41
CA ASN A 53 7.47 15.74 -30.01
C ASN A 53 6.37 15.27 -29.03
N PRO A 54 5.23 15.98 -28.98
CA PRO A 54 4.14 15.70 -28.03
C PRO A 54 3.60 14.27 -28.10
N ASP A 55 3.50 13.69 -29.30
CA ASP A 55 2.97 12.35 -29.50
C ASP A 55 3.91 11.27 -28.94
N LYS A 56 5.22 11.43 -29.15
CA LYS A 56 6.24 10.54 -28.59
C LYS A 56 6.25 10.61 -27.06
N GLU A 57 6.20 11.82 -26.50
CA GLU A 57 6.18 12.00 -25.04
C GLU A 57 4.91 11.41 -24.40
N ALA A 58 3.76 11.55 -25.06
CA ALA A 58 2.53 10.93 -24.59
C ALA A 58 2.65 9.39 -24.54
N PHE A 59 3.22 8.79 -25.58
CA PHE A 59 3.45 7.35 -25.64
C PHE A 59 4.41 6.86 -24.54
N GLU A 60 5.51 7.59 -24.29
CA GLU A 60 6.49 7.21 -23.26
C GLU A 60 5.92 7.37 -21.85
N ILE A 61 5.16 8.44 -21.57
CA ILE A 61 4.44 8.57 -20.31
C ILE A 61 3.44 7.43 -20.14
N GLU A 62 2.70 7.06 -21.18
CA GLU A 62 1.78 5.90 -21.12
C GLU A 62 2.53 4.61 -20.76
N ASP A 63 3.69 4.35 -21.36
CA ASP A 63 4.49 3.16 -21.11
C ASP A 63 5.02 3.11 -19.66
N ILE A 64 5.51 4.25 -19.14
CA ILE A 64 5.92 4.40 -17.73
C ILE A 64 4.74 4.09 -16.80
N LEU A 65 3.57 4.65 -17.09
CA LEU A 65 2.37 4.44 -16.28
C LEU A 65 1.88 3.00 -16.32
N ARG A 66 1.91 2.36 -17.49
CA ARG A 66 1.56 0.94 -17.66
C ARG A 66 2.51 0.05 -16.84
N THR A 67 3.81 0.32 -16.94
CA THR A 67 4.86 -0.40 -16.23
C THR A 67 4.73 -0.28 -14.72
N HIS A 68 4.42 0.91 -14.21
CA HIS A 68 4.36 1.18 -12.77
C HIS A 68 2.95 1.27 -12.17
N TYR A 69 1.90 0.94 -12.94
CA TYR A 69 0.50 1.11 -12.54
C TYR A 69 0.20 0.55 -11.14
N LYS A 70 0.63 -0.69 -10.86
CA LYS A 70 0.38 -1.33 -9.55
C LYS A 70 1.01 -0.54 -8.40
N LYS A 71 2.25 -0.07 -8.55
CA LYS A 71 2.99 0.65 -7.51
C LYS A 71 2.43 2.05 -7.29
N LEU A 72 2.07 2.75 -8.36
CA LEU A 72 1.40 4.05 -8.30
C LEU A 72 0.02 3.94 -7.64
N MET A 73 -0.79 2.95 -8.02
CA MET A 73 -2.11 2.73 -7.40
C MET A 73 -2.01 2.31 -5.94
N GLN A 74 -1.02 1.49 -5.59
CA GLN A 74 -0.76 1.15 -4.19
C GLN A 74 -0.39 2.41 -3.42
N THR A 75 0.52 3.24 -3.97
CA THR A 75 0.94 4.51 -3.39
C THR A 75 -0.25 5.42 -3.15
N TYR A 76 -1.06 5.69 -4.17
CA TYR A 76 -2.29 6.47 -4.05
C TYR A 76 -3.18 5.96 -2.91
N ARG A 77 -3.52 4.66 -2.92
CA ARG A 77 -4.40 4.04 -1.91
C ARG A 77 -3.84 4.08 -0.49
N TYR A 78 -2.52 4.15 -0.35
CA TYR A 78 -1.89 4.24 0.97
C TYR A 78 -2.14 5.60 1.62
N TYR A 79 -2.11 6.68 0.82
CA TYR A 79 -2.33 8.03 1.34
C TYR A 79 -3.81 8.39 1.41
N THR A 80 -4.66 7.75 0.62
CA THR A 80 -6.11 7.92 0.68
C THR A 80 -6.71 7.18 1.90
N ARG A 81 -7.23 7.91 2.89
CA ARG A 81 -7.93 7.33 4.06
C ARG A 81 -9.45 7.15 3.80
N GLY A 82 -9.96 7.71 2.71
CA GLY A 82 -11.36 7.63 2.26
C GLY A 82 -11.52 6.96 0.90
N SER A 83 -12.48 7.45 0.09
CA SER A 83 -12.68 6.99 -1.29
C SER A 83 -11.75 7.67 -2.30
N LEU A 84 -11.47 8.96 -2.10
CA LEU A 84 -10.64 9.81 -2.94
C LEU A 84 -9.64 10.58 -2.06
N MET A 85 -8.53 11.04 -2.66
CA MET A 85 -7.43 11.65 -1.92
C MET A 85 -7.72 13.13 -1.66
N THR A 86 -7.70 13.56 -0.41
CA THR A 86 -7.90 14.97 -0.06
C THR A 86 -6.64 15.81 -0.34
N SER A 87 -6.77 17.14 -0.34
CA SER A 87 -5.63 18.07 -0.42
C SER A 87 -4.59 17.85 0.68
N LEU A 88 -5.03 17.59 1.90
CA LEU A 88 -4.16 17.33 3.04
C LEU A 88 -3.37 16.03 2.85
N GLU A 89 -4.01 14.97 2.38
CA GLU A 89 -3.37 13.68 2.09
C GLU A 89 -2.34 13.79 0.97
N PHE A 90 -2.65 14.57 -0.09
CA PHE A 90 -1.68 14.83 -1.15
C PHE A 90 -0.47 15.63 -0.63
N TRP A 91 -0.69 16.60 0.26
CA TRP A 91 0.38 17.37 0.86
C TRP A 91 1.27 16.50 1.77
N GLU A 92 0.68 15.64 2.60
CA GLU A 92 1.39 14.64 3.41
C GLU A 92 2.27 13.74 2.53
N PHE A 93 1.70 13.23 1.43
CA PHE A 93 2.42 12.46 0.42
C PHE A 93 3.64 13.23 -0.14
N CYS A 94 3.44 14.48 -0.56
CA CYS A 94 4.50 15.30 -1.14
C CYS A 94 5.64 15.53 -0.15
N LYS A 95 5.31 15.84 1.11
CA LYS A 95 6.29 16.03 2.18
C LYS A 95 7.08 14.75 2.44
N GLN A 96 6.39 13.62 2.55
CA GLN A 96 7.02 12.33 2.81
C GLN A 96 7.95 11.91 1.67
N CYS A 97 7.54 12.13 0.42
CA CYS A 97 8.35 11.82 -0.75
C CYS A 97 9.48 12.84 -1.02
N LYS A 98 9.64 13.84 -0.16
CA LYS A 98 10.64 14.91 -0.29
C LYS A 98 10.51 15.67 -1.62
N LEU A 99 9.27 15.88 -2.06
CA LEU A 99 8.94 16.59 -3.31
C LEU A 99 9.12 18.11 -3.24
N PRO A 100 8.98 18.77 -2.07
CA PRO A 100 9.41 20.15 -1.94
C PRO A 100 10.90 20.32 -2.27
N SER A 101 11.24 21.40 -2.97
CA SER A 101 12.61 21.82 -3.29
C SER A 101 12.65 23.30 -3.62
N LYS A 102 13.84 23.81 -3.97
CA LYS A 102 14.02 25.18 -4.47
C LYS A 102 13.12 25.51 -5.68
N ASN A 103 12.85 24.53 -6.55
CA ASN A 103 12.03 24.74 -7.75
C ASN A 103 10.56 24.34 -7.56
N VAL A 104 10.25 23.58 -6.51
CA VAL A 104 8.89 23.14 -6.17
C VAL A 104 8.63 23.55 -4.73
N THR A 105 8.16 24.78 -4.55
CA THR A 105 7.80 25.30 -3.23
C THR A 105 6.45 24.74 -2.79
N THR A 106 6.10 24.91 -1.52
CA THR A 106 4.76 24.53 -1.03
C THR A 106 3.65 25.27 -1.79
N ALA A 107 3.86 26.55 -2.10
CA ALA A 107 2.91 27.32 -2.90
C ALA A 107 2.75 26.75 -4.33
N GLU A 108 3.83 26.27 -4.94
CA GLU A 108 3.74 25.59 -6.24
C GLU A 108 2.97 24.27 -6.15
N ILE A 109 3.11 23.51 -5.06
CA ILE A 109 2.33 22.29 -4.82
C ILE A 109 0.83 22.62 -4.74
N ASP A 110 0.46 23.69 -4.04
CA ASP A 110 -0.94 24.13 -3.96
C ASP A 110 -1.47 24.58 -5.32
N LEU A 111 -0.66 25.28 -6.12
CA LEU A 111 -1.02 25.67 -7.49
C LEU A 111 -1.19 24.46 -8.41
N ILE A 112 -0.34 23.43 -8.26
CA ILE A 112 -0.49 22.16 -8.99
C ILE A 112 -1.79 21.48 -8.62
N TYR A 113 -2.14 21.46 -7.32
CA TYR A 113 -3.41 20.91 -6.86
C TYR A 113 -4.60 21.62 -7.49
N ILE A 114 -4.63 22.95 -7.46
CA ILE A 114 -5.69 23.73 -8.06
C ILE A 114 -5.79 23.45 -9.56
N LYS A 115 -4.66 23.43 -10.28
CA LYS A 115 -4.63 23.16 -11.73
C LYS A 115 -5.19 21.80 -12.09
N ALA A 116 -4.81 20.75 -11.38
CA ALA A 116 -5.31 19.39 -11.64
C ALA A 116 -6.84 19.28 -11.46
N HIS A 117 -7.44 20.11 -10.58
CA HIS A 117 -8.88 20.13 -10.33
C HIS A 117 -9.68 21.09 -11.21
N THR A 118 -9.05 22.12 -11.80
CA THR A 118 -9.77 23.20 -12.51
C THR A 118 -10.35 22.73 -13.85
N ASP A 119 -9.85 21.62 -14.41
CA ASP A 119 -10.30 21.10 -15.71
C ASP A 119 -11.48 20.11 -15.63
N ASN A 120 -11.95 19.76 -14.42
CA ASN A 120 -13.04 18.79 -14.18
C ASN A 120 -14.41 19.44 -13.91
N ASP A 121 -14.58 20.71 -14.29
CA ASP A 121 -15.87 21.38 -14.24
C ASP A 121 -16.83 20.80 -15.30
N VAL A 122 -17.78 19.97 -14.84
CA VAL A 122 -19.24 20.10 -15.08
C VAL A 122 -19.98 18.78 -14.77
N GLU A 123 -19.35 17.60 -14.88
CA GLU A 123 -20.11 16.32 -14.91
C GLU A 123 -19.94 15.37 -13.71
N MET A 124 -18.86 15.46 -12.92
CA MET A 124 -18.69 14.58 -11.76
C MET A 124 -18.99 15.33 -10.46
N ARG A 125 -19.96 14.82 -9.69
CA ARG A 125 -20.27 15.24 -8.31
C ARG A 125 -19.05 14.99 -7.41
N ASN A 126 -18.07 15.88 -7.47
CA ASN A 126 -16.93 15.94 -6.56
C ASN A 126 -16.98 17.27 -5.80
N PRO A 127 -17.99 17.48 -4.93
CA PRO A 127 -18.18 18.76 -4.23
C PRO A 127 -17.00 19.08 -3.31
N ASP A 128 -16.33 18.05 -2.81
CA ASP A 128 -15.24 18.15 -1.84
C ASP A 128 -13.88 18.41 -2.51
N ARG A 129 -13.84 18.38 -3.86
CA ARG A 129 -12.63 18.52 -4.67
C ARG A 129 -11.54 17.52 -4.27
N ASP A 130 -11.93 16.26 -4.10
CA ASP A 130 -10.97 15.20 -3.82
C ASP A 130 -10.25 14.75 -5.11
N VAL A 131 -8.98 14.42 -4.99
CA VAL A 131 -8.08 13.98 -6.07
C VAL A 131 -8.42 12.55 -6.48
N PHE A 132 -8.70 12.34 -7.75
CA PHE A 132 -8.79 11.03 -8.40
C PHE A 132 -7.39 10.46 -8.72
N PRO A 133 -7.25 9.13 -8.93
CA PRO A 133 -5.97 8.54 -9.32
C PRO A 133 -5.33 9.16 -10.56
N SER A 134 -6.14 9.59 -11.54
CA SER A 134 -5.64 10.25 -12.76
C SER A 134 -5.08 11.64 -12.48
N GLU A 135 -5.75 12.41 -11.62
CA GLU A 135 -5.27 13.73 -11.16
C GLU A 135 -4.01 13.57 -10.33
N PHE A 136 -3.92 12.56 -9.46
CA PHE A 136 -2.70 12.26 -8.71
C PHE A 136 -1.48 12.06 -9.61
N VAL A 137 -1.64 11.30 -10.70
CA VAL A 137 -0.58 11.08 -11.69
C VAL A 137 -0.25 12.36 -12.48
N GLU A 138 -1.25 13.15 -12.85
CA GLU A 138 -1.02 14.45 -13.47
C GLU A 138 -0.22 15.38 -12.56
N MET A 139 -0.59 15.46 -11.29
CA MET A 139 0.09 16.30 -10.30
C MET A 139 1.56 15.87 -10.17
N LEU A 140 1.85 14.57 -10.18
CA LEU A 140 3.22 14.05 -10.21
C LEU A 140 4.00 14.48 -11.46
N ALA A 141 3.38 14.49 -12.64
CA ALA A 141 4.01 14.97 -13.86
C ALA A 141 4.23 16.50 -13.86
N ARG A 142 3.30 17.27 -13.29
CA ARG A 142 3.51 18.71 -13.08
C ARG A 142 4.66 18.97 -12.10
N VAL A 143 4.72 18.19 -11.01
CA VAL A 143 5.83 18.26 -10.03
C VAL A 143 7.16 17.90 -10.69
N SER A 144 7.23 16.82 -11.48
CA SER A 144 8.48 16.43 -12.13
C SER A 144 8.97 17.49 -13.11
N ASN A 145 8.05 18.09 -13.87
CA ASN A 145 8.34 19.15 -14.83
C ASN A 145 8.91 20.40 -14.15
N LEU A 146 8.31 20.82 -13.03
CA LEU A 146 8.80 21.98 -12.26
C LEU A 146 10.10 21.69 -11.52
N ARG A 147 10.26 20.48 -10.96
CA ARG A 147 11.43 20.11 -10.16
C ARG A 147 12.70 20.04 -11.01
N TYR A 148 12.58 19.53 -12.24
CA TYR A 148 13.72 19.20 -13.09
C TYR A 148 13.73 19.97 -14.42
N PRO A 149 13.66 21.31 -14.44
CA PRO A 149 13.42 22.09 -15.66
C PRO A 149 14.52 21.98 -16.75
N ARG A 150 15.67 21.39 -16.40
CA ARG A 150 16.81 21.19 -17.31
C ARG A 150 17.07 19.72 -17.65
N ARG A 151 16.25 18.79 -17.17
CA ARG A 151 16.42 17.36 -17.41
C ARG A 151 15.54 16.94 -18.58
N GLY A 152 16.18 16.43 -19.63
CA GLY A 152 15.69 16.19 -20.99
C GLY A 152 14.19 16.32 -21.22
N THR A 153 13.48 15.22 -21.41
CA THR A 153 12.05 15.23 -21.80
C THR A 153 11.10 15.09 -20.61
N LEU A 154 9.80 15.30 -20.82
CA LEU A 154 8.81 15.15 -19.74
C LEU A 154 8.78 13.72 -19.20
N SER A 155 8.84 12.72 -20.07
CA SER A 155 8.91 11.31 -19.70
C SER A 155 10.11 11.01 -18.80
N GLU A 156 11.29 11.50 -19.16
CA GLU A 156 12.52 11.35 -18.37
C GLU A 156 12.43 12.03 -17.00
N ARG A 157 11.85 13.24 -16.94
CA ARG A 157 11.62 13.94 -15.66
C ARG A 157 10.66 13.17 -14.78
N PHE A 158 9.55 12.68 -15.36
CA PHE A 158 8.53 11.93 -14.65
C PHE A 158 9.09 10.63 -14.08
N LEU A 159 9.75 9.81 -14.91
CA LEU A 159 10.39 8.59 -14.45
C LEU A 159 11.43 8.86 -13.36
N HIS A 160 12.26 9.90 -13.54
CA HIS A 160 13.24 10.29 -12.53
C HIS A 160 12.60 10.64 -11.18
N LEU A 161 11.50 11.40 -11.18
CA LEU A 161 10.73 11.69 -9.96
C LEU A 161 10.22 10.39 -9.30
N LEU A 162 9.68 9.48 -10.09
CA LEU A 162 9.15 8.22 -9.57
C LEU A 162 10.24 7.37 -8.92
N GLU A 163 11.35 7.14 -9.61
CA GLU A 163 12.42 6.26 -9.16
C GLU A 163 13.23 6.82 -7.99
N ASN A 164 13.40 8.15 -7.92
CA ASN A 164 14.31 8.77 -6.94
C ASN A 164 13.58 9.42 -5.76
N HIS A 165 12.27 9.62 -5.87
CA HIS A 165 11.48 10.24 -4.81
C HIS A 165 10.25 9.42 -4.43
N VAL A 166 9.32 9.19 -5.37
CA VAL A 166 8.05 8.56 -5.02
C VAL A 166 8.29 7.13 -4.53
N PHE A 167 8.94 6.29 -5.31
CA PHE A 167 9.11 4.88 -4.99
C PHE A 167 10.02 4.58 -3.79
N PRO A 168 11.11 5.34 -3.55
CA PRO A 168 11.95 5.10 -2.38
C PRO A 168 11.34 5.59 -1.06
N PHE A 169 10.46 6.60 -1.10
CA PHE A 169 9.98 7.28 0.11
C PHE A 169 8.47 7.12 0.36
N ALA A 170 7.67 6.93 -0.68
CA ALA A 170 6.23 6.68 -0.54
C ALA A 170 6.01 5.37 0.19
N GLN A 171 4.99 5.33 1.04
CA GLN A 171 4.64 4.13 1.81
C GLN A 171 5.79 3.58 2.66
N ARG A 172 6.85 4.38 2.89
CA ARG A 172 7.56 4.29 4.16
C ARG A 172 6.49 4.58 5.19
N ALA A 173 5.79 3.57 5.64
CA ALA A 173 4.94 3.72 6.79
C ALA A 173 5.80 4.33 7.89
N ASN A 174 5.16 4.63 8.99
CA ASN A 174 5.86 5.07 10.18
C ASN A 174 6.82 4.00 10.73
N ILE A 175 7.43 3.12 9.92
CA ILE A 175 8.51 2.19 10.19
C ILE A 175 9.59 2.89 11.01
N ASP A 176 10.02 4.10 10.63
CA ASP A 176 11.02 4.83 11.40
C ASP A 176 10.50 5.24 12.78
N GLN A 177 9.26 5.77 12.89
CA GLN A 177 8.66 6.07 14.19
C GLN A 177 8.33 4.81 15.00
N PHE A 178 7.98 3.71 14.35
CA PHE A 178 7.69 2.43 14.96
C PHE A 178 8.97 1.83 15.51
N ARG A 179 10.07 1.88 14.76
CA ARG A 179 11.41 1.52 15.23
C ARG A 179 11.86 2.43 16.38
N GLN A 180 11.57 3.73 16.34
CA GLN A 180 11.76 4.61 17.51
C GLN A 180 10.92 4.16 18.71
N MET A 181 9.68 3.70 18.51
CA MET A 181 8.88 3.10 19.59
C MET A 181 9.50 1.79 20.11
N LEU A 182 10.22 1.03 19.28
CA LEU A 182 10.97 -0.16 19.72
C LEU A 182 12.17 0.18 20.62
N GLU A 183 12.67 1.42 20.56
CA GLU A 183 13.75 1.89 21.41
C GLU A 183 13.29 2.30 22.81
N ASN A 184 11.98 2.33 23.06
CA ASN A 184 11.40 2.62 24.37
C ASN A 184 11.89 1.64 25.46
N ASP A 185 12.30 2.18 26.61
CA ASP A 185 12.91 1.41 27.68
C ASP A 185 11.95 0.40 28.35
N ASP A 186 10.66 0.74 28.46
CA ASP A 186 9.64 -0.16 29.03
C ASP A 186 9.43 -1.36 28.12
N LEU A 187 9.33 -1.15 26.81
CA LEU A 187 9.22 -2.24 25.84
C LEU A 187 10.50 -3.10 25.84
N ARG A 188 11.69 -2.48 25.91
CA ARG A 188 12.95 -3.22 26.07
C ARG A 188 12.99 -4.02 27.37
N ALA A 189 12.41 -3.52 28.45
CA ALA A 189 12.27 -4.26 29.70
C ALA A 189 11.36 -5.48 29.54
N VAL A 190 10.23 -5.35 28.84
CA VAL A 190 9.36 -6.47 28.48
C VAL A 190 10.12 -7.52 27.68
N PHE A 191 10.90 -7.12 26.66
CA PHE A 191 11.71 -8.06 25.90
C PHE A 191 12.78 -8.76 26.74
N ARG A 192 13.48 -8.04 27.61
CA ARG A 192 14.45 -8.65 28.55
C ARG A 192 13.78 -9.68 29.46
N GLN A 193 12.61 -9.35 30.01
CA GLN A 193 11.86 -10.23 30.90
C GLN A 193 11.31 -11.47 30.17
N LYS A 194 10.86 -11.32 28.92
CA LYS A 194 10.25 -12.39 28.12
C LYS A 194 11.25 -13.10 27.18
N ARG A 195 12.53 -12.73 27.23
CA ARG A 195 13.59 -13.23 26.34
C ARG A 195 13.62 -14.75 26.21
N PRO A 196 13.55 -15.56 27.29
CA PRO A 196 13.62 -17.03 27.16
C PRO A 196 12.49 -17.61 26.30
N VAL A 197 11.28 -17.05 26.37
CA VAL A 197 10.13 -17.50 25.58
C VAL A 197 10.30 -17.08 24.12
N LEU A 198 10.73 -15.84 23.89
CA LEU A 198 10.89 -15.26 22.56
C LEU A 198 12.04 -15.93 21.78
N GLU A 199 13.22 -16.10 22.37
CA GLU A 199 14.35 -16.78 21.73
C GLU A 199 14.02 -18.23 21.40
N LYS A 200 13.34 -18.93 22.31
CA LYS A 200 12.91 -20.30 22.08
C LYS A 200 11.89 -20.39 20.94
N SER A 201 10.96 -19.44 20.87
CA SER A 201 10.03 -19.32 19.75
C SER A 201 10.78 -19.13 18.44
N PHE A 202 11.64 -18.12 18.37
CA PHE A 202 12.43 -17.82 17.17
C PHE A 202 13.22 -19.03 16.69
N LYS A 203 14.05 -19.63 17.56
CA LYS A 203 14.88 -20.81 17.23
C LYS A 203 14.06 -22.03 16.83
N TYR A 204 12.86 -22.20 17.39
CA TYR A 204 11.98 -23.30 17.00
C TYR A 204 11.53 -23.14 15.55
N TYR A 205 11.05 -21.95 15.18
CA TYR A 205 10.50 -21.70 13.85
C TYR A 205 11.57 -21.59 12.77
N ALA A 206 12.73 -20.97 13.07
CA ALA A 206 13.92 -20.91 12.21
C ALA A 206 14.54 -22.28 11.85
N ARG A 207 14.12 -23.34 12.55
CA ARG A 207 14.62 -24.72 12.35
C ARG A 207 13.57 -25.65 11.78
N LEU A 208 12.37 -25.16 11.47
CA LEU A 208 11.31 -26.00 10.93
C LEU A 208 11.59 -26.45 9.50
N ARG A 209 12.36 -25.65 8.76
CA ARG A 209 12.64 -25.90 7.35
C ARG A 209 14.16 -25.99 7.12
N PRO A 210 14.60 -26.66 6.02
CA PRO A 210 15.99 -26.59 5.61
C PRO A 210 16.32 -25.14 5.24
N GLY A 211 17.35 -24.59 5.86
CA GLY A 211 17.71 -23.18 5.72
C GLY A 211 18.72 -22.76 6.77
N ASN A 212 18.91 -21.45 6.90
CA ASN A 212 19.74 -20.88 7.95
C ASN A 212 19.01 -20.92 9.29
N VAL A 213 19.56 -21.68 10.25
CA VAL A 213 18.92 -21.92 11.56
C VAL A 213 18.99 -20.73 12.53
N GLU A 214 19.72 -19.69 12.16
CA GLU A 214 19.92 -18.46 12.95
C GLU A 214 19.04 -17.30 12.44
N THR A 215 18.32 -17.50 11.34
CA THR A 215 17.41 -16.53 10.73
C THR A 215 16.08 -17.21 10.41
N MET A 216 15.05 -16.42 10.11
CA MET A 216 13.70 -16.94 9.86
C MET A 216 13.16 -16.45 8.53
N ASP A 217 12.82 -17.38 7.64
CA ASP A 217 12.23 -17.02 6.35
C ASP A 217 10.74 -16.61 6.48
N LYS A 218 10.19 -16.11 5.37
CA LYS A 218 8.78 -15.70 5.27
C LYS A 218 7.77 -16.82 5.62
N ASN A 219 8.07 -18.07 5.25
CA ASN A 219 7.20 -19.21 5.49
C ASN A 219 7.26 -19.66 6.96
N GLU A 220 8.44 -19.65 7.56
CA GLU A 220 8.65 -19.94 8.98
C GLU A 220 7.98 -18.89 9.87
N PHE A 221 8.07 -17.61 9.50
CA PHE A 221 7.32 -16.55 10.17
C PHE A 221 5.80 -16.73 10.04
N MET A 222 5.32 -17.14 8.86
CA MET A 222 3.90 -17.47 8.65
C MET A 222 3.46 -18.69 9.48
N ASP A 223 4.30 -19.72 9.60
CA ASP A 223 4.04 -20.89 10.44
C ASP A 223 3.94 -20.48 11.92
N PHE A 224 4.79 -19.56 12.39
CA PHE A 224 4.68 -18.94 13.71
C PHE A 224 3.33 -18.24 13.93
N VAL A 225 2.92 -17.40 12.98
CA VAL A 225 1.66 -16.64 13.07
C VAL A 225 0.44 -17.56 13.08
N LYS A 226 0.43 -18.60 12.24
CA LYS A 226 -0.65 -19.59 12.16
C LYS A 226 -0.78 -20.40 13.45
N ASP A 227 0.34 -20.86 13.99
CA ASP A 227 0.34 -21.68 15.22
C ASP A 227 -0.08 -20.86 16.45
N CYS A 228 0.27 -19.57 16.48
CA CYS A 228 -0.26 -18.63 17.47
C CYS A 228 -1.75 -18.29 17.25
N ARG A 229 -2.40 -18.86 16.22
CA ARG A 229 -3.81 -18.67 15.85
C ARG A 229 -4.18 -17.20 15.63
N LEU A 230 -3.27 -16.46 14.99
CA LEU A 230 -3.44 -15.02 14.82
C LEU A 230 -4.21 -14.65 13.54
N ILE A 231 -4.36 -15.56 12.57
CA ILE A 231 -5.14 -15.28 11.36
C ILE A 231 -6.62 -15.31 11.69
N ASP A 232 -7.28 -14.16 11.56
CA ASP A 232 -8.71 -13.98 11.79
C ASP A 232 -9.27 -12.83 10.94
N SER A 233 -10.49 -12.38 11.22
CA SER A 233 -11.10 -11.26 10.51
C SER A 233 -10.39 -9.91 10.68
N LYS A 234 -9.47 -9.79 11.65
CA LYS A 234 -8.71 -8.56 11.93
C LYS A 234 -7.28 -8.60 11.39
N LEU A 235 -6.73 -9.80 11.18
CA LEU A 235 -5.39 -9.98 10.63
C LEU A 235 -5.44 -11.04 9.52
N ALA A 236 -5.41 -10.58 8.27
CA ALA A 236 -5.38 -11.45 7.10
C ALA A 236 -3.95 -11.91 6.78
N VAL A 237 -3.84 -12.97 5.98
CA VAL A 237 -2.56 -13.49 5.47
C VAL A 237 -1.78 -12.40 4.71
N THR A 238 -2.47 -11.53 3.98
CA THR A 238 -1.87 -10.40 3.25
C THR A 238 -1.23 -9.39 4.19
N ASP A 239 -1.82 -9.14 5.36
CA ASP A 239 -1.28 -8.21 6.36
C ASP A 239 0.03 -8.73 6.94
N VAL A 240 0.10 -10.05 7.20
CA VAL A 240 1.33 -10.70 7.69
C VAL A 240 2.46 -10.59 6.68
N TYR A 241 2.17 -10.73 5.39
CA TYR A 241 3.16 -10.51 4.33
C TYR A 241 3.60 -9.04 4.25
N ALA A 242 2.69 -8.09 4.47
CA ALA A 242 3.04 -6.68 4.53
C ALA A 242 3.92 -6.38 5.75
N ILE A 243 3.62 -6.95 6.92
CA ILE A 243 4.46 -6.85 8.13
C ILE A 243 5.87 -7.38 7.82
N PHE A 244 5.98 -8.58 7.25
CA PHE A 244 7.28 -9.17 6.91
C PHE A 244 8.09 -8.27 5.96
N ALA A 245 7.45 -7.75 4.90
CA ALA A 245 8.09 -6.85 3.96
C ALA A 245 8.53 -5.52 4.61
N ASN A 246 7.74 -4.98 5.54
CA ASN A 246 8.05 -3.74 6.24
C ASN A 246 9.23 -3.91 7.21
N ILE A 247 9.36 -5.05 7.89
CA ILE A 247 10.50 -5.33 8.77
C ILE A 247 11.80 -5.34 7.96
N GLN A 248 11.77 -5.97 6.78
CA GLN A 248 12.90 -6.07 5.86
C GLN A 248 13.19 -4.75 5.11
N HIS A 249 12.37 -3.72 5.31
CA HIS A 249 12.52 -2.44 4.63
C HIS A 249 13.71 -1.65 5.19
N GLY A 250 14.67 -1.33 4.33
CA GLY A 250 15.91 -0.61 4.69
C GLY A 250 17.18 -1.46 4.65
N GLN A 251 17.08 -2.73 4.25
CA GLN A 251 18.26 -3.51 3.84
C GLN A 251 18.68 -3.10 2.43
N ASP A 252 19.99 -2.87 2.22
CA ASP A 252 20.54 -2.56 0.91
C ASP A 252 20.33 -3.74 -0.07
N GLU A 253 20.18 -3.48 -1.37
CA GLU A 253 19.95 -4.52 -2.38
C GLU A 253 21.01 -5.64 -2.35
N GLU A 254 22.24 -5.27 -1.98
CA GLU A 254 23.38 -6.18 -1.83
C GLU A 254 23.23 -7.11 -0.61
N ALA A 255 22.62 -6.62 0.48
CA ALA A 255 22.28 -7.43 1.65
C ALA A 255 21.14 -8.41 1.33
N ILE A 256 20.11 -7.96 0.61
CA ILE A 256 18.98 -8.80 0.18
C ILE A 256 19.46 -9.93 -0.73
N ALA A 257 20.38 -9.65 -1.66
CA ALA A 257 20.97 -10.65 -2.54
C ALA A 257 21.85 -11.67 -1.78
N SER A 258 22.48 -11.25 -0.69
CA SER A 258 23.39 -12.07 0.13
C SER A 258 22.67 -12.99 1.10
N THR A 259 21.69 -12.50 1.86
CA THR A 259 21.04 -13.26 2.94
C THR A 259 19.67 -13.80 2.56
N GLY A 260 19.14 -13.40 1.41
CA GLY A 260 17.71 -13.57 1.12
C GLY A 260 16.86 -12.71 2.07
N LEU A 261 15.54 -12.75 1.86
CA LEU A 261 14.59 -12.08 2.74
C LEU A 261 14.36 -12.95 3.99
N GLU A 262 15.28 -12.87 4.94
CA GLU A 262 15.26 -13.61 6.21
C GLU A 262 15.32 -12.65 7.41
N LEU A 263 14.59 -12.98 8.48
CA LEU A 263 14.53 -12.20 9.71
C LEU A 263 15.61 -12.66 10.69
N THR A 264 16.40 -11.73 11.19
CA THR A 264 17.19 -11.86 12.42
C THR A 264 16.29 -11.93 13.66
N TYR A 265 16.86 -12.28 14.82
CA TYR A 265 16.10 -12.28 16.09
C TYR A 265 15.52 -10.89 16.42
N THR A 266 16.26 -9.82 16.16
CA THR A 266 15.78 -8.44 16.37
C THR A 266 14.62 -8.07 15.46
N GLU A 267 14.68 -8.47 14.19
CA GLU A 267 13.59 -8.29 13.22
C GLU A 267 12.35 -9.13 13.57
N PHE A 268 12.56 -10.33 14.13
CA PHE A 268 11.47 -11.12 14.69
C PHE A 268 10.77 -10.40 15.87
N LEU A 269 11.51 -9.72 16.75
CA LEU A 269 10.90 -8.93 17.84
C LEU A 269 10.08 -7.74 17.31
N GLU A 270 10.54 -7.09 16.24
CA GLU A 270 9.77 -6.07 15.51
C GLU A 270 8.46 -6.66 14.98
N GLY A 271 8.52 -7.83 14.34
CA GLY A 271 7.34 -8.55 13.87
C GLY A 271 6.36 -8.92 14.99
N VAL A 272 6.86 -9.34 16.16
CA VAL A 272 6.02 -9.60 17.34
C VAL A 272 5.28 -8.34 17.80
N CYS A 273 5.95 -7.18 17.82
CA CYS A 273 5.30 -5.91 18.16
C CYS A 273 4.27 -5.47 17.12
N ALA A 274 4.57 -5.66 15.84
CA ALA A 274 3.63 -5.34 14.77
C ALA A 274 2.35 -6.18 14.91
N LEU A 275 2.50 -7.50 15.12
CA LEU A 275 1.37 -8.41 15.36
C LEU A 275 0.57 -8.03 16.62
N ALA A 276 1.26 -7.60 17.70
CA ALA A 276 0.60 -7.09 18.90
C ALA A 276 -0.21 -5.82 18.62
N GLY A 277 0.30 -4.91 17.77
CA GLY A 277 -0.41 -3.72 17.31
C GLY A 277 -1.72 -4.05 16.57
N TYR A 278 -1.69 -5.06 15.70
CA TYR A 278 -2.90 -5.55 15.01
C TYR A 278 -3.92 -6.18 15.97
N LYS A 279 -3.47 -6.96 16.96
CA LYS A 279 -4.38 -7.60 17.93
C LYS A 279 -4.96 -6.62 18.93
N TYR A 280 -4.22 -5.57 19.27
CA TYR A 280 -4.64 -4.56 20.23
C TYR A 280 -4.59 -3.16 19.58
N PRO A 281 -5.55 -2.81 18.69
CA PRO A 281 -5.51 -1.58 17.92
C PRO A 281 -5.79 -0.32 18.74
N ASN A 282 -6.20 -0.44 20.01
CA ASN A 282 -6.51 0.72 20.86
C ASN A 282 -5.27 1.63 21.00
N PRO A 283 -5.30 2.89 20.51
CA PRO A 283 -4.15 3.78 20.52
C PRO A 283 -3.76 4.27 21.93
N TYR A 284 -4.67 4.17 22.91
CA TYR A 284 -4.43 4.60 24.28
C TYR A 284 -3.69 3.55 25.14
N VAL A 285 -3.51 2.34 24.60
CA VAL A 285 -2.68 1.32 25.25
C VAL A 285 -1.25 1.46 24.69
N PRO A 286 -0.24 1.64 25.54
CA PRO A 286 1.14 1.77 25.07
C PRO A 286 1.67 0.43 24.53
N LEU A 287 2.65 0.49 23.63
CA LEU A 287 3.11 -0.66 22.85
C LEU A 287 3.74 -1.76 23.72
N ASP A 288 4.45 -1.38 24.78
CA ASP A 288 5.02 -2.30 25.78
C ASP A 288 3.95 -3.20 26.40
N LYS A 289 2.81 -2.62 26.80
CA LYS A 289 1.68 -3.37 27.37
C LYS A 289 1.03 -4.28 26.32
N LYS A 290 0.87 -3.79 25.09
CA LYS A 290 0.37 -4.62 23.97
C LYS A 290 1.28 -5.83 23.73
N ALA A 291 2.59 -5.60 23.65
CA ALA A 291 3.59 -6.64 23.44
C ALA A 291 3.60 -7.65 24.59
N GLU A 292 3.57 -7.17 25.84
CA GLU A 292 3.53 -8.04 27.02
C GLU A 292 2.31 -8.96 27.02
N TYR A 293 1.11 -8.39 26.79
CA TYR A 293 -0.12 -9.16 26.69
C TYR A 293 -0.07 -10.13 25.52
N PHE A 294 0.37 -9.68 24.34
CA PHE A 294 0.47 -10.54 23.17
C PHE A 294 1.39 -11.75 23.41
N ILE A 295 2.56 -11.53 24.00
CA ILE A 295 3.51 -12.61 24.30
C ILE A 295 2.91 -13.60 25.29
N ARG A 296 2.23 -13.10 26.33
CA ARG A 296 1.63 -13.94 27.37
C ARG A 296 0.46 -14.78 26.85
N GLU A 297 -0.41 -14.19 26.03
CA GLU A 297 -1.65 -14.85 25.59
C GLU A 297 -1.46 -15.74 24.35
N TYR A 298 -0.54 -15.39 23.44
CA TYR A 298 -0.41 -16.09 22.16
C TYR A 298 0.91 -16.85 22.02
N VAL A 299 2.04 -16.21 22.34
CA VAL A 299 3.37 -16.79 22.08
C VAL A 299 3.73 -17.85 23.13
N GLN A 300 3.59 -17.50 24.41
CA GLN A 300 4.00 -18.36 25.52
C GLN A 300 3.21 -19.69 25.56
N PRO A 301 1.87 -19.71 25.43
CA PRO A 301 1.12 -20.97 25.47
C PRO A 301 1.44 -21.87 24.27
N ASN A 302 1.64 -21.27 23.09
CA ASN A 302 2.03 -22.01 21.89
C ASN A 302 3.38 -22.73 22.08
N ILE A 303 4.40 -22.03 22.58
CA ILE A 303 5.72 -22.65 22.81
C ILE A 303 5.72 -23.66 23.96
N GLN A 304 4.88 -23.47 24.97
CA GLN A 304 4.70 -24.46 26.04
C GLN A 304 4.05 -25.74 25.51
N SER A 305 3.03 -25.63 24.66
CA SER A 305 2.32 -26.77 24.08
C SER A 305 3.20 -27.65 23.18
N LYS A 306 4.27 -27.09 22.63
CA LYS A 306 5.20 -27.77 21.71
C LYS A 306 6.32 -28.56 22.39
N GLY A 307 6.19 -28.88 23.69
CA GLY A 307 7.10 -29.81 24.36
C GLY A 307 8.25 -29.18 25.13
N GLY A 308 8.02 -28.03 25.77
CA GLY A 308 8.69 -27.73 27.05
C GLY A 308 10.04 -27.00 26.97
N LEU A 309 10.23 -26.07 27.91
CA LEU A 309 11.42 -25.27 28.23
C LEU A 309 12.70 -26.10 28.52
N GLN A 310 12.71 -27.41 28.25
CA GLN A 310 13.82 -28.31 28.56
C GLN A 310 14.70 -28.49 27.32
N SER A 311 15.91 -27.92 27.41
CA SER A 311 17.12 -28.25 26.64
C SER A 311 16.96 -28.33 25.11
N LEU A 312 17.15 -27.20 24.44
CA LEU A 312 17.55 -27.19 23.03
C LEU A 312 19.04 -27.56 22.84
N ASP A 313 19.77 -27.83 23.92
CA ASP A 313 21.18 -28.21 23.91
C ASP A 313 21.42 -29.72 23.72
N ASP A 314 20.37 -30.55 23.84
CA ASP A 314 20.51 -31.99 23.65
C ASP A 314 20.31 -32.39 22.18
N LYS A 315 21.40 -32.90 21.57
CA LYS A 315 21.44 -33.57 20.24
C LYS A 315 20.32 -34.60 20.02
N LYS A 316 19.65 -35.08 21.08
CA LYS A 316 18.47 -35.97 21.02
C LYS A 316 17.21 -35.31 20.44
N SER A 317 17.03 -33.99 20.55
CA SER A 317 15.86 -33.30 19.96
C SER A 317 15.87 -33.29 18.42
N MET A 318 17.03 -33.52 17.79
CA MET A 318 17.15 -33.64 16.33
C MET A 318 16.33 -34.82 15.76
N ASN A 319 16.21 -35.93 16.50
CA ASN A 319 15.43 -37.08 16.05
C ASN A 319 13.90 -36.86 16.18
N ASN A 320 13.46 -35.97 17.07
CA ASN A 320 12.04 -35.70 17.27
C ASN A 320 11.48 -34.71 16.24
N VAL A 321 12.27 -33.72 15.81
CA VAL A 321 11.86 -32.79 14.73
C VAL A 321 11.90 -33.49 13.37
N ALA A 322 12.96 -34.26 13.08
CA ALA A 322 13.04 -35.06 11.84
C ALA A 322 11.91 -36.10 11.75
N SER A 323 11.52 -36.73 12.87
CA SER A 323 10.40 -37.67 12.88
C SER A 323 9.01 -36.99 12.74
N LEU A 324 8.86 -35.74 13.18
CA LEU A 324 7.64 -34.95 12.97
C LEU A 324 7.48 -34.51 11.50
N VAL A 325 8.58 -34.08 10.86
CA VAL A 325 8.63 -33.76 9.43
C VAL A 325 8.35 -35.01 8.57
N MET A 326 8.95 -36.14 8.92
CA MET A 326 8.71 -37.43 8.25
C MET A 326 7.27 -37.95 8.43
N ARG A 327 6.61 -37.67 9.57
CA ARG A 327 5.20 -38.02 9.79
C ARG A 327 4.25 -37.21 8.92
N LYS A 328 4.52 -35.92 8.70
CA LYS A 328 3.73 -35.09 7.76
C LYS A 328 3.92 -35.50 6.30
N ALA A 329 5.13 -35.90 5.90
CA ALA A 329 5.40 -36.39 4.54
C ALA A 329 4.71 -37.74 4.22
N LYS A 330 4.47 -38.59 5.23
CA LYS A 330 3.77 -39.88 5.06
C LYS A 330 2.24 -39.78 4.99
N GLN A 331 1.64 -38.63 5.28
CA GLN A 331 0.19 -38.42 5.27
C GLN A 331 -0.34 -37.74 4.00
N ALA A 332 0.50 -37.49 2.99
CA ALA A 332 0.05 -37.02 1.68
C ALA A 332 -0.59 -38.19 0.88
N PRO A 333 -1.79 -38.03 0.30
CA PRO A 333 -2.43 -39.10 -0.46
C PRO A 333 -1.71 -39.33 -1.80
N ARG A 334 -1.36 -40.59 -2.06
CA ARG A 334 -0.79 -41.05 -3.33
C ARG A 334 -1.87 -41.05 -4.41
N THR A 335 -1.76 -40.16 -5.40
CA THR A 335 -2.47 -40.29 -6.68
C THR A 335 -1.80 -41.38 -7.51
N ALA A 336 -2.44 -42.56 -7.59
CA ALA A 336 -2.25 -43.53 -8.66
C ALA A 336 -2.72 -42.87 -9.99
N GLY A 337 -2.17 -43.10 -11.17
CA GLY A 337 -1.31 -44.14 -11.71
C GLY A 337 -1.70 -44.22 -13.19
N SER A 338 -0.80 -43.86 -14.11
CA SER A 338 -1.04 -43.94 -15.56
C SER A 338 -0.31 -45.15 -16.13
N PRO A 339 -0.95 -46.00 -16.95
CA PRO A 339 -0.24 -46.97 -17.76
C PRO A 339 -0.09 -46.46 -19.21
N SER A 340 1.10 -46.71 -19.77
CA SER A 340 1.45 -46.55 -21.18
C SER A 340 1.24 -47.85 -21.96
N VAL A 341 0.55 -47.81 -23.09
CA VAL A 341 0.65 -48.68 -24.29
C VAL A 341 0.01 -47.85 -25.42
N GLY A 342 0.53 -47.60 -26.63
CA GLY A 342 1.41 -48.36 -27.51
C GLY A 342 0.61 -48.85 -28.74
N GLY A 343 0.62 -48.10 -29.86
CA GLY A 343 0.49 -48.64 -31.22
C GLY A 343 -0.87 -48.63 -31.95
N ASP A 344 -1.02 -47.65 -32.86
CA ASP A 344 -1.25 -47.81 -34.32
C ASP A 344 -2.48 -48.58 -34.90
N ARG A 345 -3.41 -47.85 -35.57
CA ARG A 345 -3.73 -47.91 -37.03
C ARG A 345 -5.17 -47.46 -37.41
N ARG A 346 -5.20 -46.45 -38.30
CA ARG A 346 -6.03 -46.24 -39.51
C ARG A 346 -7.58 -46.19 -39.47
N ARG A 347 -8.05 -45.07 -40.07
CA ARG A 347 -9.11 -44.86 -41.10
C ARG A 347 -10.55 -44.50 -40.66
N ALA A 348 -10.86 -43.25 -41.02
CA ALA A 348 -11.94 -42.81 -41.93
C ALA A 348 -13.32 -42.40 -41.38
N ALA A 349 -13.76 -41.26 -41.94
CA ALA A 349 -15.13 -40.80 -42.20
C ALA A 349 -15.89 -40.06 -41.08
N SER A 350 -15.94 -38.73 -41.23
CA SER A 350 -17.13 -37.87 -41.01
C SER A 350 -18.31 -38.37 -41.89
N PRO A 351 -19.60 -38.00 -41.68
CA PRO A 351 -20.02 -36.67 -41.21
C PRO A 351 -21.35 -36.54 -40.41
N ALA A 352 -21.58 -35.29 -39.98
CA ALA A 352 -22.85 -34.55 -40.00
C ALA A 352 -23.85 -34.58 -38.80
N LEU A 353 -24.28 -33.35 -38.48
CA LEU A 353 -25.60 -32.90 -38.00
C LEU A 353 -25.94 -32.94 -36.49
N SER A 354 -26.02 -31.74 -35.91
CA SER A 354 -26.94 -31.32 -34.82
C SER A 354 -28.41 -31.35 -35.31
N PRO A 355 -29.45 -30.92 -34.55
CA PRO A 355 -29.59 -30.65 -33.10
C PRO A 355 -30.90 -31.24 -32.52
N THR A 356 -31.07 -31.28 -31.19
CA THR A 356 -32.41 -31.22 -30.57
C THR A 356 -32.35 -30.57 -29.19
N ALA A 357 -32.85 -29.33 -29.12
CA ALA A 357 -33.23 -28.67 -27.89
C ALA A 357 -34.66 -29.14 -27.51
N THR A 358 -34.83 -29.61 -26.28
CA THR A 358 -36.11 -29.96 -25.70
C THR A 358 -36.82 -28.71 -25.17
N SER A 359 -37.93 -28.40 -25.81
CA SER A 359 -39.01 -27.56 -25.27
C SER A 359 -39.80 -28.31 -24.21
N SER A 360 -40.12 -27.67 -23.07
CA SER A 360 -41.51 -27.63 -22.59
C SER A 360 -41.73 -26.66 -21.42
N PRO A 361 -42.98 -26.19 -21.25
CA PRO A 361 -43.33 -24.94 -20.58
C PRO A 361 -44.09 -25.17 -19.26
N TRP A 362 -43.93 -24.29 -18.28
CA TRP A 362 -44.92 -24.15 -17.20
C TRP A 362 -45.18 -22.67 -16.92
N ASP A 363 -46.41 -22.29 -17.29
CA ASP A 363 -47.13 -21.09 -16.93
C ASP A 363 -47.53 -21.17 -15.44
N GLY A 364 -47.56 -20.03 -14.76
CA GLY A 364 -47.68 -19.98 -13.30
C GLY A 364 -47.78 -18.57 -12.76
N SER A 365 -48.86 -17.90 -13.13
CA SER A 365 -49.33 -16.64 -12.54
C SER A 365 -49.48 -16.73 -11.01
N GLY A 366 -49.04 -15.69 -10.30
CA GLY A 366 -49.20 -15.60 -8.85
C GLY A 366 -48.81 -14.22 -8.33
N ARG A 367 -49.81 -13.35 -8.21
CA ARG A 367 -49.75 -12.03 -7.58
C ARG A 367 -49.20 -12.13 -6.15
N ASN A 368 -48.42 -11.15 -5.72
CA ASN A 368 -48.67 -10.46 -4.45
C ASN A 368 -48.04 -9.07 -4.42
N HIS A 369 -48.91 -8.10 -4.15
CA HIS A 369 -48.59 -6.74 -3.76
C HIS A 369 -47.98 -6.76 -2.36
N GLU A 370 -46.80 -6.14 -2.18
CA GLU A 370 -46.41 -5.59 -0.89
C GLU A 370 -46.04 -4.13 -1.06
N SER A 371 -46.88 -3.30 -0.44
CA SER A 371 -46.79 -1.87 -0.29
C SER A 371 -45.67 -1.51 0.68
N TYR A 372 -44.67 -0.76 0.21
CA TYR A 372 -43.65 -0.14 1.05
C TYR A 372 -44.25 1.08 1.78
N VAL A 373 -44.31 0.98 3.12
CA VAL A 373 -44.67 2.08 4.02
C VAL A 373 -43.42 2.89 4.33
N ALA A 374 -43.45 4.19 4.04
CA ALA A 374 -42.39 5.14 4.37
C ALA A 374 -42.39 5.48 5.88
N PRO A 375 -41.22 5.69 6.52
CA PRO A 375 -41.14 6.13 7.90
C PRO A 375 -41.39 7.65 8.04
N PRO A 376 -41.89 8.11 9.19
CA PRO A 376 -42.35 9.49 9.37
C PRO A 376 -41.22 10.48 9.67
N THR A 377 -41.37 11.67 9.10
CA THR A 377 -40.61 12.89 9.31
C THR A 377 -40.75 13.39 10.76
N VAL A 378 -39.64 13.51 11.48
CA VAL A 378 -39.61 14.13 12.82
C VAL A 378 -39.39 15.63 12.67
N ALA A 379 -40.37 16.39 13.17
CA ALA A 379 -40.34 17.83 13.29
C ALA A 379 -39.28 18.27 14.32
N SER A 380 -38.40 19.19 13.92
CA SER A 380 -37.49 19.88 14.84
C SER A 380 -38.17 21.12 15.39
N GLN A 381 -38.47 21.11 16.69
CA GLN A 381 -38.90 22.28 17.44
C GLN A 381 -37.70 23.11 17.91
N GLU A 382 -37.93 24.40 17.91
CA GLU A 382 -37.06 25.51 18.29
C GLU A 382 -36.65 25.51 19.77
N GLY A 383 -35.51 26.15 20.04
CA GLY A 383 -35.38 27.02 21.21
C GLY A 383 -34.53 26.50 22.37
N SER A 384 -33.27 26.91 22.43
CA SER A 384 -32.67 27.28 23.73
C SER A 384 -31.50 28.27 23.62
N PRO A 385 -31.30 29.12 24.64
CA PRO A 385 -30.63 30.41 24.52
C PRO A 385 -29.11 30.33 24.69
N ARG A 386 -28.45 31.23 23.98
CA ARG A 386 -27.00 31.47 23.92
C ARG A 386 -26.49 32.00 25.26
N ALA A 387 -25.64 31.25 25.93
CA ALA A 387 -24.91 31.70 27.11
C ALA A 387 -23.89 32.79 26.73
N LYS A 388 -23.85 33.85 27.54
CA LYS A 388 -22.92 34.99 27.41
C LYS A 388 -21.52 34.57 27.84
N THR A 389 -20.54 34.74 26.96
CA THR A 389 -19.12 34.66 27.26
C THR A 389 -18.67 35.90 28.04
N PRO A 390 -17.88 35.79 29.12
CA PRO A 390 -17.25 36.93 29.77
C PRO A 390 -16.00 37.41 28.98
N PRO A 391 -15.63 38.70 29.06
CA PRO A 391 -14.47 39.24 28.35
C PRO A 391 -13.15 38.85 29.02
N LEU A 392 -12.12 38.62 28.20
CA LEU A 392 -10.73 38.45 28.61
C LEU A 392 -10.14 39.80 29.04
N PRO A 393 -9.22 39.83 30.03
CA PRO A 393 -8.57 41.06 30.48
C PRO A 393 -7.48 41.53 29.50
N GLU A 394 -7.38 42.85 29.38
CA GLU A 394 -6.38 43.60 28.61
C GLU A 394 -4.95 43.27 29.07
N VAL A 395 -4.08 42.96 28.11
CA VAL A 395 -2.63 42.88 28.32
C VAL A 395 -2.07 44.29 28.21
N VAL A 396 -1.61 44.81 29.34
CA VAL A 396 -0.86 46.06 29.45
C VAL A 396 0.52 45.84 28.83
N ASN A 397 0.83 46.61 27.78
CA ASN A 397 2.20 46.82 27.31
C ASN A 397 2.93 47.70 28.34
N SER A 398 4.06 47.22 28.83
CA SER A 398 5.05 48.04 29.52
C SER A 398 6.35 48.01 28.72
N ASP A 399 6.61 49.13 28.06
CA ASP A 399 7.90 49.52 27.53
C ASP A 399 8.96 49.54 28.64
N GLY A 400 10.18 49.18 28.27
CA GLY A 400 11.36 49.22 29.13
C GLY A 400 12.62 49.19 28.28
N GLU A 401 12.93 50.34 27.68
CA GLU A 401 14.30 50.72 27.32
C GLU A 401 15.17 50.74 28.58
N GLU A 402 16.39 50.20 28.53
CA GLU A 402 17.61 51.00 28.77
C GLU A 402 18.93 50.22 28.57
N HIS A 403 19.89 51.02 28.10
CA HIS A 403 21.30 50.84 27.77
C HIS A 403 22.24 50.04 28.69
N SER A 404 23.27 49.43 28.08
CA SER A 404 24.72 49.67 28.33
C SER A 404 25.54 48.69 27.46
N ASP A 405 26.36 49.14 26.51
CA ASP A 405 27.73 49.69 26.60
C ASP A 405 28.86 48.65 26.85
N GLY A 406 29.89 48.69 25.98
CA GLY A 406 31.24 48.12 26.17
C GLY A 406 31.67 47.12 25.07
N HIS A 407 32.55 47.49 24.11
CA HIS A 407 34.04 47.34 24.13
C HIS A 407 34.48 45.85 24.15
N GLU A 408 35.38 45.27 23.34
CA GLU A 408 36.64 45.61 22.61
C GLU A 408 36.67 44.77 21.30
N ALA A 409 37.23 45.17 20.14
CA ALA A 409 38.63 45.44 19.75
C ALA A 409 39.61 44.25 19.89
N ASP A 410 40.24 43.94 18.76
CA ASP A 410 41.47 43.16 18.52
C ASP A 410 41.35 41.62 18.66
N ASP A 411 41.93 40.76 17.82
CA ASP A 411 43.25 40.83 17.18
C ASP A 411 43.38 39.88 15.97
N GLU A 412 44.45 40.10 15.21
CA GLU A 412 44.95 39.44 14.00
C GLU A 412 45.20 37.91 14.11
N HIS A 413 44.87 37.14 13.06
CA HIS A 413 45.83 36.33 12.28
C HIS A 413 45.23 35.67 11.03
#